data_AF-A0AA38XEL1-F1
#
_entry.id   AF-A0AA38XEL1-F1
#
_cell.length_a   1.000
_cell.length_b   1.000
_cell.length_c   1.000
_cell.angle_alpha   90.00
_cell.angle_beta   90.00
_cell.angle_gamma   90.00
#
_symmetry.space_group_name_H-M   'P 1'
#
loop_
_entity.id
_entity.type
_entity.pdbx_description
1 polymer ?
#
loop_
_entity_poly.entity_id
_entity_poly.type
_entity_poly.pdbx_seq_one_letter_code
_entity_poly.pdbx_strand_id
1 'polypeptide(L)'
;MSSGSSTFTKAPSIPSSFTAKKSQVLTALHRPADAYTDNSPKGSVDVQIQELIDEINAYEGLVTTSSCAGRVAVFVEGGGSKEGRDEGKQRKDAEEDEDEEREGADGESDDGKGTDQALSSARTTTTSPGGKGGGRWLYVSHDPVPVHSTRSSKEHTDDPTIDKQDYYYSSLFHLPSTISSTFSSPPSPTSLPPRLIHLSFSPLILHIHCATLHHARPLLSAAINAGFRESGVQSLRILDPAEAERGVMVAIRTAGLSFDTVVGIVDVTENGEEVRRVVSEDYLAMCASVINQRFMWNEERRERFRKELRGAMERAGLATNAEGGESAREDKMERRRRKREEGLARQKMKQETSSEKGEESLDEGLTFRELG
;
A
#
# COMPACT_ATOMS: atom_id res chain seq x y z
N MET A 1 16.11 8.88 -44.57
CA MET A 1 14.98 8.55 -43.69
C MET A 1 15.27 7.20 -43.08
N SER A 2 15.84 7.19 -41.87
CA SER A 2 16.26 5.95 -41.20
C SER A 2 15.02 5.26 -40.61
N SER A 3 14.68 4.10 -41.16
CA SER A 3 13.64 3.21 -40.65
C SER A 3 14.11 2.58 -39.35
N GLY A 4 13.66 3.11 -38.21
CA GLY A 4 13.90 2.52 -36.90
C GLY A 4 13.23 1.15 -36.80
N SER A 5 14.06 0.10 -36.75
CA SER A 5 13.63 -1.25 -36.43
C SER A 5 13.09 -1.26 -34.99
N SER A 6 11.80 -1.53 -34.83
CA SER A 6 11.16 -1.75 -33.54
C SER A 6 11.63 -3.09 -32.97
N THR A 7 12.73 -3.07 -32.22
CA THR A 7 13.15 -4.23 -31.42
C THR A 7 12.13 -4.45 -30.32
N PHE A 8 11.23 -5.43 -30.49
CA PHE A 8 10.50 -6.01 -29.37
C PHE A 8 11.55 -6.69 -28.47
N THR A 9 11.96 -6.01 -27.41
CA THR A 9 12.83 -6.58 -26.39
C THR A 9 12.07 -7.72 -25.71
N LYS A 10 12.54 -8.95 -25.92
CA LYS A 10 12.04 -10.14 -25.21
C LYS A 10 12.05 -9.84 -23.71
N ALA A 11 10.96 -10.16 -23.01
CA ALA A 11 10.89 -10.00 -21.55
C ALA A 11 12.09 -10.73 -20.91
N PRO A 12 12.83 -10.07 -20.00
CA PRO A 12 13.98 -10.69 -19.35
C PRO A 12 13.53 -11.94 -18.57
N SER A 13 14.35 -13.00 -18.62
CA SER A 13 14.09 -14.22 -17.87
C SER A 13 14.00 -13.94 -16.38
N ILE A 14 13.08 -14.61 -15.68
CA ILE A 14 12.91 -14.48 -14.24
C ILE A 14 14.06 -15.23 -13.53
N PRO A 15 14.77 -14.59 -12.59
CA PRO A 15 15.82 -15.25 -11.82
C PRO A 15 15.31 -16.44 -11.00
N SER A 16 16.12 -17.50 -10.88
CA SER A 16 15.80 -18.67 -10.05
C SER A 16 15.70 -18.32 -8.56
N SER A 17 16.57 -17.40 -8.11
CA SER A 17 16.54 -16.79 -6.77
C SER A 17 15.17 -16.19 -6.44
N PHE A 18 14.59 -15.44 -7.38
CA PHE A 18 13.25 -14.87 -7.24
C PHE A 18 12.18 -15.95 -7.17
N THR A 19 12.24 -16.94 -8.05
CA THR A 19 11.27 -18.05 -8.10
C THR A 19 11.24 -18.84 -6.79
N ALA A 20 12.42 -19.15 -6.24
CA ALA A 20 12.55 -19.82 -4.95
C ALA A 20 11.94 -18.97 -3.81
N LYS A 21 12.26 -17.66 -3.77
CA LYS A 21 11.71 -16.74 -2.77
C LYS A 21 10.19 -16.59 -2.90
N LYS A 22 9.67 -16.48 -4.13
CA LYS A 22 8.23 -16.42 -4.38
C LYS A 22 7.53 -17.68 -3.87
N SER A 23 8.08 -18.87 -4.17
CA SER A 23 7.54 -20.14 -3.66
C SER A 23 7.53 -20.18 -2.13
N GLN A 24 8.61 -19.72 -1.48
CA GLN A 24 8.70 -19.64 -0.02
C GLN A 24 7.64 -18.70 0.57
N VAL A 25 7.48 -17.50 0.00
CA VAL A 25 6.50 -16.50 0.46
C VAL A 25 5.07 -16.98 0.26
N LEU A 26 4.75 -17.57 -0.90
CA LEU A 26 3.43 -18.15 -1.16
C LEU A 26 3.14 -19.30 -0.20
N THR A 27 4.11 -20.17 0.07
CA THR A 27 3.95 -21.26 1.06
C THR A 27 3.65 -20.70 2.46
N ALA A 28 4.30 -19.59 2.84
CA ALA A 28 4.01 -18.92 4.10
C ALA A 28 2.58 -18.35 4.12
N LEU A 29 2.15 -17.67 3.05
CA LEU A 29 0.82 -17.06 2.93
C LEU A 29 -0.34 -18.08 2.94
N HIS A 30 -0.12 -19.30 2.44
CA HIS A 30 -1.14 -20.37 2.40
C HIS A 30 -1.21 -21.19 3.70
N ARG A 31 -0.34 -20.91 4.68
CA ARG A 31 -0.42 -21.56 5.98
C ARG A 31 -1.67 -21.02 6.72
N PRO A 32 -2.41 -21.84 7.48
CA PRO A 32 -3.54 -21.36 8.28
C PRO A 32 -3.12 -20.18 9.18
N ALA A 33 -4.08 -19.28 9.43
CA ALA A 33 -3.86 -17.96 10.03
C ALA A 33 -3.23 -17.99 11.45
N ASP A 34 -3.20 -19.16 12.09
CA ASP A 34 -2.57 -19.45 13.36
C ASP A 34 -1.04 -19.63 13.27
N ALA A 35 -0.48 -19.80 12.07
CA ALA A 35 0.94 -20.08 11.86
C ALA A 35 1.62 -19.20 10.79
N TYR A 36 0.88 -18.30 10.14
CA TYR A 36 1.41 -17.18 9.36
C TYR A 36 1.48 -15.92 10.24
N THR A 37 2.59 -15.19 10.21
CA THR A 37 2.75 -13.92 10.91
C THR A 37 3.12 -12.85 9.90
N ASP A 38 2.12 -12.10 9.45
CA ASP A 38 2.36 -10.81 8.78
C ASP A 38 3.08 -9.86 9.76
N ASN A 39 3.92 -8.96 9.24
CA ASN A 39 4.60 -7.94 10.05
C ASN A 39 3.64 -6.84 10.53
N SER A 40 2.38 -6.89 10.10
CA SER A 40 1.28 -6.12 10.67
C SER A 40 0.96 -6.61 12.10
N PRO A 41 0.56 -5.73 13.04
CA PRO A 41 0.15 -6.12 14.39
C PRO A 41 -0.91 -7.23 14.46
N LYS A 42 -1.70 -7.40 13.39
CA LYS A 42 -2.75 -8.40 13.27
C LYS A 42 -2.23 -9.83 13.01
N GLY A 43 -1.02 -9.98 12.49
CA GLY A 43 -0.42 -11.30 12.18
C GLY A 43 -1.05 -12.05 11.00
N SER A 44 -2.22 -11.64 10.50
CA SER A 44 -2.88 -12.26 9.34
C SER A 44 -3.06 -11.27 8.18
N VAL A 45 -3.23 -11.79 6.97
CA VAL A 45 -3.68 -10.99 5.82
C VAL A 45 -5.09 -10.45 6.08
N ASP A 46 -5.35 -9.22 5.68
CA ASP A 46 -6.68 -8.61 5.76
C ASP A 46 -7.59 -9.19 4.67
N VAL A 47 -8.72 -9.78 5.07
CA VAL A 47 -9.74 -10.37 4.17
C VAL A 47 -10.11 -9.42 3.04
N GLN A 48 -10.22 -8.13 3.34
CA GLN A 48 -10.62 -7.09 2.39
C GLN A 48 -9.67 -6.99 1.18
N ILE A 49 -8.40 -7.38 1.29
CA ILE A 49 -7.40 -7.26 0.20
C ILE A 49 -6.88 -8.62 -0.30
N GLN A 50 -7.46 -9.72 0.17
CA GLN A 50 -7.03 -11.07 -0.21
C GLN A 50 -7.08 -11.26 -1.73
N GLU A 51 -8.19 -10.87 -2.38
CA GLU A 51 -8.33 -10.97 -3.85
C GLU A 51 -7.26 -10.18 -4.60
N LEU A 52 -6.91 -8.99 -4.10
CA LEU A 52 -5.87 -8.16 -4.70
C LEU A 52 -4.49 -8.81 -4.54
N ILE A 53 -4.21 -9.39 -3.38
CA ILE A 53 -2.96 -10.10 -3.09
C ILE A 53 -2.83 -11.32 -4.01
N ASP A 54 -3.89 -12.11 -4.15
CA ASP A 54 -3.92 -13.30 -5.00
C ASP A 54 -3.72 -12.91 -6.47
N GLU A 55 -4.38 -11.84 -6.93
CA GLU A 55 -4.20 -11.31 -8.29
C GLU A 55 -2.77 -10.81 -8.54
N ILE A 56 -2.17 -10.08 -7.60
CA ILE A 56 -0.77 -9.64 -7.72
C ILE A 56 0.17 -10.84 -7.76
N ASN A 57 -0.06 -11.83 -6.91
CA ASN A 57 0.78 -13.03 -6.80
C ASN A 57 0.65 -13.96 -8.01
N ALA A 58 -0.44 -13.87 -8.78
CA ALA A 58 -0.63 -14.63 -10.00
C ALA A 58 0.34 -14.21 -11.13
N TYR A 59 0.83 -12.97 -11.14
CA TYR A 59 1.84 -12.52 -12.10
C TYR A 59 3.19 -13.17 -11.81
N GLU A 60 3.77 -13.88 -12.79
CA GLU A 60 4.97 -14.72 -12.61
C GLU A 60 6.11 -13.96 -11.90
N GLY A 61 6.41 -12.74 -12.34
CA GLY A 61 7.49 -11.91 -11.82
C GLY A 61 7.16 -11.02 -10.61
N LEU A 62 6.04 -11.25 -9.91
CA LEU A 62 5.64 -10.47 -8.71
C LEU A 62 5.30 -11.39 -7.53
N VAL A 63 5.56 -10.92 -6.31
CA VAL A 63 5.06 -11.52 -5.07
C VAL A 63 4.89 -10.47 -3.97
N THR A 64 3.78 -10.50 -3.26
CA THR A 64 3.50 -9.65 -2.08
C THR A 64 4.24 -10.21 -0.86
N THR A 65 4.90 -9.34 -0.10
CA THR A 65 5.74 -9.73 1.05
C THR A 65 5.23 -9.17 2.39
N SER A 66 4.43 -8.10 2.33
CA SER A 66 3.64 -7.59 3.46
C SER A 66 2.56 -6.67 2.92
N SER A 67 1.49 -6.52 3.69
CA SER A 67 0.29 -5.81 3.28
C SER A 67 -0.48 -5.24 4.48
N CYS A 68 -1.19 -4.15 4.29
CA CYS A 68 -2.18 -3.66 5.27
C CYS A 68 -3.29 -2.98 4.48
N ALA A 69 -4.54 -3.44 4.64
CA ALA A 69 -5.70 -2.94 3.87
C ALA A 69 -5.98 -1.46 4.10
N GLY A 70 -5.57 -0.97 5.26
CA GLY A 70 -5.93 0.33 5.82
C GLY A 70 -6.35 0.10 7.26
N ARG A 71 -5.99 1.01 8.17
CA ARG A 71 -6.31 0.85 9.59
C ARG A 71 -6.58 2.19 10.24
N VAL A 72 -7.50 2.18 11.18
CA VAL A 72 -7.66 3.21 12.21
C VAL A 72 -7.00 2.72 13.49
N ALA A 73 -6.33 3.63 14.19
CA ALA A 73 -5.76 3.32 15.48
C ALA A 73 -5.76 4.51 16.43
N VAL A 74 -5.88 4.21 17.71
CA VAL A 74 -5.61 5.13 18.81
C VAL A 74 -4.40 4.60 19.57
N PHE A 75 -3.39 5.42 19.79
CA PHE A 75 -2.15 5.00 20.46
C PHE A 75 -1.50 6.13 21.23
N VAL A 76 -0.75 5.76 22.27
CA VAL A 76 0.10 6.67 23.04
C VAL A 76 1.48 6.70 22.41
N GLU A 77 2.03 7.88 22.12
CA GLU A 77 3.38 8.02 21.56
C GLU A 77 4.49 7.69 22.60
N GLY A 78 5.70 7.39 22.14
CA GLY A 78 6.90 7.31 22.99
C GLY A 78 6.98 6.11 23.95
N GLY A 79 8.17 5.81 24.46
CA GLY A 79 8.48 4.69 25.34
C GLY A 79 7.80 4.79 26.70
N GLY A 80 6.82 3.92 26.96
CA GLY A 80 6.50 3.57 28.34
C GLY A 80 7.75 2.99 28.99
N SER A 81 8.11 3.47 30.17
CA SER A 81 9.19 2.92 30.99
C SER A 81 8.94 1.42 31.15
N LYS A 82 9.73 0.57 30.49
CA LYS A 82 9.76 -0.86 30.80
C LYS A 82 10.51 -1.02 32.13
N GLU A 83 9.80 -0.95 33.25
CA GLU A 83 10.28 -1.57 34.48
C GLU A 83 9.91 -3.06 34.48
N GLY A 84 10.95 -3.91 34.42
CA GLY A 84 11.00 -5.22 35.07
C GLY A 84 10.05 -6.33 34.61
N ARG A 85 10.45 -7.09 33.58
CA ARG A 85 10.29 -8.55 33.60
C ARG A 85 11.32 -9.21 32.68
N ASP A 86 12.51 -9.38 33.23
CA ASP A 86 13.52 -10.31 32.74
C ASP A 86 13.13 -11.72 33.19
N GLU A 87 12.72 -12.57 32.26
CA GLU A 87 12.90 -14.03 32.40
C GLU A 87 13.39 -14.56 31.05
N GLY A 88 14.62 -15.04 31.09
CA GLY A 88 15.43 -15.33 29.92
C GLY A 88 14.84 -16.39 28.99
N LYS A 89 15.11 -16.18 27.70
CA LYS A 89 15.26 -17.29 26.76
C LYS A 89 16.34 -16.97 25.74
N GLN A 90 17.54 -17.47 26.03
CA GLN A 90 18.65 -17.60 25.10
C GLN A 90 18.16 -18.13 23.75
N ARG A 91 18.43 -17.37 22.67
CA ARG A 91 18.68 -17.93 21.35
C ARG A 91 19.90 -17.24 20.78
N LYS A 92 20.84 -18.10 20.39
CA LYS A 92 22.20 -17.81 19.97
C LYS A 92 22.24 -16.88 18.76
N ASP A 93 23.15 -15.94 18.86
CA ASP A 93 23.74 -15.19 17.76
C ASP A 93 24.39 -16.15 16.76
N ALA A 94 24.21 -15.85 15.48
CA ALA A 94 25.10 -16.26 14.41
C ALA A 94 25.56 -14.95 13.75
N GLU A 95 26.78 -14.57 14.12
CA GLU A 95 27.63 -13.58 13.46
C GLU A 95 27.98 -14.05 12.04
N GLU A 96 28.19 -13.09 11.14
CA GLU A 96 29.08 -13.11 9.97
C GLU A 96 28.90 -11.70 9.34
N ASP A 97 29.69 -10.72 9.78
CA ASP A 97 31.03 -10.35 9.28
C ASP A 97 30.91 -9.18 8.28
N GLU A 98 31.07 -7.96 8.81
CA GLU A 98 31.37 -6.75 8.06
C GLU A 98 32.88 -6.53 8.09
N ASP A 99 33.58 -6.94 7.04
CA ASP A 99 34.96 -6.50 6.76
C ASP A 99 34.92 -5.26 5.85
N GLU A 100 35.31 -4.11 6.41
CA GLU A 100 35.80 -2.95 5.66
C GLU A 100 37.31 -2.79 5.89
N GLU A 101 38.09 -2.72 4.81
CA GLU A 101 39.31 -1.92 4.56
C GLU A 101 39.92 -2.44 3.22
N ARG A 102 40.47 -1.69 2.25
CA ARG A 102 41.40 -0.54 2.22
C ARG A 102 41.51 -0.07 0.73
N GLU A 103 41.84 1.16 0.35
CA GLU A 103 43.17 1.82 0.17
C GLU A 103 42.90 3.30 -0.27
N GLY A 104 43.73 4.35 -0.14
CA GLY A 104 45.11 4.59 0.31
C GLY A 104 45.55 6.04 -0.02
N ALA A 105 46.66 6.49 0.60
CA ALA A 105 47.51 7.70 0.37
C ALA A 105 47.07 9.06 0.96
N ASP A 106 47.90 9.94 1.56
CA ASP A 106 49.30 9.99 2.05
C ASP A 106 49.42 11.28 2.92
N GLY A 107 50.33 11.34 3.91
CA GLY A 107 50.85 12.63 4.45
C GLY A 107 51.03 12.75 5.97
N GLU A 108 52.30 12.72 6.41
CA GLU A 108 52.95 13.19 7.67
C GLU A 108 52.25 14.34 8.45
N SER A 109 52.36 14.53 9.78
CA SER A 109 53.41 14.22 10.77
C SER A 109 52.95 14.57 12.21
N ASP A 110 53.66 14.00 13.20
CA ASP A 110 54.08 14.61 14.49
C ASP A 110 53.41 14.21 15.82
N ASP A 111 54.28 14.08 16.82
CA ASP A 111 54.26 13.34 18.09
C ASP A 111 53.31 13.85 19.19
N GLY A 112 52.85 12.93 20.06
CA GLY A 112 52.30 13.31 21.37
C GLY A 112 51.69 12.18 22.21
N LYS A 113 52.51 11.56 23.09
CA LYS A 113 52.13 10.61 24.14
C LYS A 113 51.02 11.13 25.08
N GLY A 114 50.06 10.28 25.44
CA GLY A 114 49.15 10.52 26.57
C GLY A 114 48.23 9.33 26.86
N THR A 115 48.39 8.75 28.04
CA THR A 115 47.81 7.51 28.57
C THR A 115 46.29 7.49 28.79
N ASP A 116 45.72 6.29 28.69
CA ASP A 116 44.37 5.86 29.02
C ASP A 116 43.83 6.35 30.38
N GLN A 117 42.58 6.84 30.39
CA GLN A 117 41.65 6.45 31.44
C GLN A 117 40.18 6.54 30.97
N ALA A 118 39.52 5.39 31.07
CA ALA A 118 38.17 5.09 30.63
C ALA A 118 37.09 5.82 31.46
N LEU A 119 36.06 6.33 30.78
CA LEU A 119 34.71 6.50 31.33
C LEU A 119 33.69 6.19 30.22
N SER A 120 33.17 4.97 30.24
CA SER A 120 32.08 4.50 29.39
C SER A 120 30.77 5.17 29.79
N SER A 121 30.25 6.07 28.95
CA SER A 121 28.89 6.57 29.06
C SER A 121 28.05 5.93 27.95
N ALA A 122 27.26 4.91 28.33
CA ALA A 122 26.35 4.22 27.44
C ALA A 122 25.23 5.17 27.00
N ARG A 123 25.30 5.68 25.76
CA ARG A 123 24.21 6.39 25.11
C ARG A 123 23.13 5.38 24.70
N THR A 124 22.07 5.28 25.48
CA THR A 124 20.81 4.70 25.01
C THR A 124 20.25 5.61 23.91
N THR A 125 20.18 5.09 22.68
CA THR A 125 19.58 5.77 21.53
C THR A 125 18.07 5.79 21.67
N THR A 126 17.54 6.71 22.49
CA THR A 126 16.11 7.02 22.48
C THR A 126 15.78 7.62 21.11
N THR A 127 14.98 6.91 20.31
CA THR A 127 14.46 7.44 19.05
C THR A 127 13.72 8.75 19.31
N SER A 128 13.97 9.76 18.47
CA SER A 128 13.29 11.06 18.53
C SER A 128 11.76 10.91 18.58
N PRO A 129 11.05 11.87 19.21
CA PRO A 129 9.59 11.94 19.12
C PRO A 129 9.14 11.84 17.65
N GLY A 130 8.25 10.90 17.34
CA GLY A 130 7.81 10.58 15.97
C GLY A 130 8.47 9.35 15.33
N GLY A 131 9.45 8.71 15.97
CA GLY A 131 9.94 7.39 15.57
C GLY A 131 8.96 6.27 15.97
N LYS A 132 8.84 5.21 15.14
CA LYS A 132 8.10 3.98 15.48
C LYS A 132 8.86 3.21 16.58
N GLY A 133 8.81 3.69 17.81
CA GLY A 133 9.46 3.04 18.95
C GLY A 133 8.84 3.50 20.27
N GLY A 134 8.34 2.55 21.06
CA GLY A 134 8.02 2.74 22.48
C GLY A 134 6.55 2.94 22.87
N GLY A 135 5.66 3.29 21.94
CA GLY A 135 4.24 3.56 22.22
C GLY A 135 3.38 2.33 22.54
N ARG A 136 2.15 2.54 23.04
CA ARG A 136 1.15 1.47 23.24
C ARG A 136 -0.14 1.75 22.47
N TRP A 137 -0.75 0.70 21.93
CA TRP A 137 -2.06 0.78 21.29
C TRP A 137 -3.18 0.84 22.34
N LEU A 138 -4.14 1.74 22.12
CA LEU A 138 -5.41 1.79 22.84
C LEU A 138 -6.52 1.11 22.02
N TYR A 139 -6.55 1.38 20.73
CA TYR A 139 -7.54 0.84 19.80
C TYR A 139 -6.89 0.61 18.43
N VAL A 140 -7.24 -0.48 17.74
CA VAL A 140 -6.84 -0.75 16.36
C VAL A 140 -7.98 -1.46 15.65
N SER A 141 -8.34 -1.00 14.46
CA SER A 141 -9.29 -1.68 13.58
C SER A 141 -8.86 -1.54 12.11
N HIS A 142 -9.11 -2.59 11.34
CA HIS A 142 -8.97 -2.58 9.87
C HIS A 142 -10.30 -2.34 9.16
N ASP A 143 -11.39 -2.21 9.92
CA ASP A 143 -12.74 -1.93 9.45
C ASP A 143 -13.16 -0.50 9.83
N PRO A 144 -14.13 0.10 9.11
CA PRO A 144 -14.70 1.39 9.46
C PRO A 144 -15.15 1.47 10.93
N VAL A 145 -15.00 2.65 11.53
CA VAL A 145 -15.44 2.93 12.91
C VAL A 145 -16.96 2.77 12.98
N PRO A 146 -17.50 1.93 13.88
CA PRO A 146 -18.95 1.73 13.98
C PRO A 146 -19.67 3.04 14.35
N VAL A 147 -20.70 3.39 13.58
CA VAL A 147 -21.43 4.66 13.73
C VAL A 147 -22.43 4.56 14.87
N HIS A 148 -22.38 5.49 15.80
CA HIS A 148 -23.37 5.61 16.87
C HIS A 148 -24.65 6.28 16.36
N SER A 149 -25.75 5.54 16.26
CA SER A 149 -27.07 6.09 15.94
C SER A 149 -27.80 6.48 17.22
N THR A 150 -27.77 7.76 17.58
CA THR A 150 -28.50 8.33 18.74
C THR A 150 -30.03 8.32 18.60
N ARG A 151 -30.60 7.54 17.67
CA ARG A 151 -32.00 7.62 17.24
C ARG A 151 -32.95 6.55 17.80
N SER A 152 -32.52 5.67 18.70
CA SER A 152 -33.40 4.62 19.23
C SER A 152 -33.24 4.37 20.73
N SER A 153 -33.52 5.40 21.54
CA SER A 153 -33.96 5.24 22.93
C SER A 153 -34.31 6.61 23.52
N LYS A 154 -35.31 7.28 22.93
CA LYS A 154 -36.20 8.13 23.74
C LYS A 154 -37.26 7.22 24.36
N GLU A 155 -36.84 6.29 25.22
CA GLU A 155 -37.73 5.85 26.28
C GLU A 155 -37.73 6.96 27.31
N HIS A 156 -38.92 7.48 27.55
CA HIS A 156 -39.21 8.59 28.45
C HIS A 156 -38.91 8.14 29.88
N THR A 157 -37.71 8.42 30.38
CA THR A 157 -37.44 8.41 31.83
C THR A 157 -37.45 9.85 32.30
N ASP A 158 -38.51 10.23 33.00
CA ASP A 158 -38.74 11.56 33.61
C ASP A 158 -37.79 11.83 34.80
N ASP A 159 -36.48 11.72 34.61
CA ASP A 159 -35.48 12.16 35.58
C ASP A 159 -34.62 13.30 34.99
N PRO A 160 -34.83 14.56 35.42
CA PRO A 160 -34.15 15.72 34.88
C PRO A 160 -32.73 15.93 35.45
N THR A 161 -32.17 14.97 36.19
CA THR A 161 -30.92 15.19 36.95
C THR A 161 -29.66 14.50 36.42
N ILE A 162 -29.71 13.78 35.30
CA ILE A 162 -28.51 13.23 34.67
C ILE A 162 -28.56 13.45 33.16
N ASP A 163 -27.88 14.51 32.69
CA ASP A 163 -27.39 14.57 31.32
C ASP A 163 -26.45 13.37 31.10
N LYS A 164 -27.00 12.23 30.67
CA LYS A 164 -26.21 11.09 30.21
C LYS A 164 -25.59 11.48 28.87
N GLN A 165 -24.55 12.31 28.91
CA GLN A 165 -23.69 12.55 27.77
C GLN A 165 -23.18 11.17 27.32
N ASP A 166 -23.58 10.75 26.14
CA ASP A 166 -23.22 9.44 25.61
C ASP A 166 -21.74 9.44 25.23
N TYR A 167 -20.89 8.74 26.01
CA TYR A 167 -19.44 8.67 25.81
C TYR A 167 -19.02 7.49 24.92
N TYR A 168 -19.82 7.21 23.88
CA TYR A 168 -19.65 6.05 23.01
C TYR A 168 -18.25 5.94 22.38
N TYR A 169 -17.77 6.98 21.70
CA TYR A 169 -16.46 6.99 21.03
C TYR A 169 -15.32 7.03 22.03
N SER A 170 -15.48 7.74 23.16
CA SER A 170 -14.50 7.68 24.24
C SER A 170 -14.34 6.23 24.74
N SER A 171 -15.45 5.52 24.95
CA SER A 171 -15.45 4.12 25.38
C SER A 171 -14.85 3.20 24.30
N LEU A 172 -15.25 3.38 23.03
CA LEU A 172 -14.75 2.61 21.89
C LEU A 172 -13.24 2.74 21.72
N PHE A 173 -12.70 3.94 21.91
CA PHE A 173 -11.27 4.23 21.78
C PHE A 173 -10.47 3.99 23.07
N HIS A 174 -11.10 3.44 24.12
CA HIS A 174 -10.51 3.24 25.44
C HIS A 174 -9.91 4.53 26.04
N LEU A 175 -10.62 5.65 25.87
CA LEU A 175 -10.30 6.96 26.42
C LEU A 175 -11.17 7.25 27.66
N PRO A 176 -10.67 8.02 28.64
CA PRO A 176 -11.46 8.45 29.79
C PRO A 176 -12.66 9.32 29.38
N SER A 177 -13.81 9.13 30.04
CA SER A 177 -15.04 9.90 29.77
C SER A 177 -14.92 11.38 30.17
N THR A 178 -14.17 11.68 31.23
CA THR A 178 -14.06 13.05 31.76
C THR A 178 -13.00 13.86 31.01
N ILE A 179 -13.38 15.04 30.53
CA ILE A 179 -12.44 16.04 30.00
C ILE A 179 -11.80 16.70 31.22
N SER A 180 -10.49 16.49 31.42
CA SER A 180 -9.77 17.19 32.48
C SER A 180 -9.47 18.61 32.02
N SER A 181 -10.34 19.56 32.34
CA SER A 181 -10.17 20.99 31.99
C SER A 181 -9.00 21.68 32.69
N THR A 182 -8.31 20.99 33.59
CA THR A 182 -7.08 21.46 34.24
C THR A 182 -5.88 21.23 33.33
N PHE A 183 -5.57 22.22 32.49
CA PHE A 183 -4.16 22.39 32.12
C PHE A 183 -3.44 22.76 33.42
N SER A 184 -2.77 21.77 34.01
CA SER A 184 -1.88 22.03 35.15
C SER A 184 -0.89 23.11 34.77
N SER A 185 -0.46 23.87 35.77
CA SER A 185 0.46 25.00 35.73
C SER A 185 1.59 24.84 34.70
N PRO A 186 2.13 25.96 34.15
CA PRO A 186 3.19 25.90 33.14
C PRO A 186 4.29 24.91 33.56
N PRO A 187 4.72 24.02 32.66
CA PRO A 187 5.66 22.97 33.00
C PRO A 187 6.90 23.59 33.63
N SER A 188 7.28 23.09 34.80
CA SER A 188 8.60 23.39 35.34
C SER A 188 9.65 23.02 34.28
N PRO A 189 10.75 23.77 34.12
CA PRO A 189 11.78 23.47 33.12
C PRO A 189 12.45 22.09 33.30
N THR A 190 12.11 21.36 34.36
CA THR A 190 12.59 20.03 34.73
C THR A 190 11.59 18.90 34.49
N SER A 191 10.32 19.17 34.15
CA SER A 191 9.33 18.12 33.90
C SER A 191 9.42 17.60 32.46
N LEU A 192 9.43 16.27 32.29
CA LEU A 192 9.32 15.65 30.96
C LEU A 192 8.01 16.10 30.28
N PRO A 193 8.01 16.32 28.95
CA PRO A 193 6.79 16.66 28.23
C PRO A 193 5.77 15.52 28.32
N PRO A 194 4.46 15.81 28.39
CA PRO A 194 3.43 14.78 28.37
C PRO A 194 3.46 14.01 27.05
N ARG A 195 3.14 12.73 27.11
CA ARG A 195 3.04 11.88 25.91
C ARG A 195 1.69 12.09 25.26
N LEU A 196 1.65 12.30 23.95
CA LEU A 196 0.41 12.50 23.22
C LEU A 196 -0.31 11.18 22.89
N ILE A 197 -1.64 11.24 22.88
CA ILE A 197 -2.51 10.17 22.38
C ILE A 197 -3.03 10.58 21.01
N HIS A 198 -2.65 9.80 20.00
CA HIS A 198 -3.01 10.05 18.61
C HIS A 198 -4.19 9.18 18.20
N LEU A 199 -5.14 9.77 17.46
CA LEU A 199 -6.10 9.06 16.62
C LEU A 199 -5.64 9.20 15.16
N SER A 200 -5.36 8.06 14.53
CA SER A 200 -4.72 8.03 13.22
C SER A 200 -5.41 7.03 12.29
N PHE A 201 -5.48 7.37 11.00
CA PHE A 201 -5.83 6.45 9.92
C PHE A 201 -4.66 6.34 8.95
N SER A 202 -4.22 5.12 8.69
CA SER A 202 -3.22 4.78 7.68
C SER A 202 -3.91 4.05 6.53
N PRO A 203 -3.77 4.50 5.26
CA PRO A 203 -4.38 3.84 4.11
C PRO A 203 -3.64 2.55 3.72
N LEU A 204 -4.08 1.93 2.61
CA LEU A 204 -3.47 0.74 2.03
C LEU A 204 -1.95 0.92 1.83
N ILE A 205 -1.19 -0.08 2.28
CA ILE A 205 0.23 -0.23 1.97
C ILE A 205 0.52 -1.66 1.54
N LEU A 206 1.31 -1.82 0.47
CA LEU A 206 1.77 -3.11 -0.02
C LEU A 206 3.28 -3.05 -0.25
N HIS A 207 3.98 -4.14 0.07
CA HIS A 207 5.35 -4.37 -0.38
C HIS A 207 5.36 -5.52 -1.37
N ILE A 208 5.66 -5.22 -2.63
CA ILE A 208 5.63 -6.16 -3.75
C ILE A 208 7.04 -6.36 -4.29
N HIS A 209 7.54 -7.57 -4.12
CA HIS A 209 8.84 -7.96 -4.63
C HIS A 209 8.69 -8.34 -6.10
N CYS A 210 9.50 -7.69 -6.94
CA CYS A 210 9.47 -7.85 -8.39
C CYS A 210 10.75 -8.56 -8.84
N ALA A 211 10.63 -9.48 -9.80
CA ALA A 211 11.75 -10.25 -10.32
C ALA A 211 12.82 -9.35 -10.96
N THR A 212 12.39 -8.31 -11.68
CA THR A 212 13.29 -7.38 -12.38
C THR A 212 12.67 -5.98 -12.49
N LEU A 213 13.45 -4.99 -12.92
CA LEU A 213 12.93 -3.65 -13.24
C LEU A 213 11.86 -3.67 -14.34
N HIS A 214 11.91 -4.65 -15.26
CA HIS A 214 10.89 -4.83 -16.29
C HIS A 214 9.51 -5.12 -15.70
N HIS A 215 9.46 -5.90 -14.61
CA HIS A 215 8.22 -6.21 -13.88
C HIS A 215 7.79 -5.07 -12.95
N ALA A 216 8.76 -4.39 -12.31
CA ALA A 216 8.49 -3.29 -11.39
C ALA A 216 7.90 -2.04 -12.08
N ARG A 217 8.33 -1.75 -13.32
CA ARG A 217 7.92 -0.55 -14.05
C ARG A 217 6.41 -0.44 -14.32
N PRO A 218 5.72 -1.44 -14.90
CA PRO A 218 4.27 -1.37 -15.11
C PRO A 218 3.50 -1.33 -13.78
N LEU A 219 3.96 -2.05 -12.76
CA LEU A 219 3.39 -2.01 -11.41
C LEU A 219 3.44 -0.59 -10.82
N LEU A 220 4.61 0.04 -10.85
CA LEU A 220 4.79 1.39 -10.31
C LEU A 220 3.97 2.42 -11.09
N SER A 221 3.91 2.29 -12.43
CA SER A 221 3.08 3.17 -13.26
C SER A 221 1.60 3.05 -12.91
N ALA A 222 1.09 1.82 -12.76
CA ALA A 222 -0.29 1.57 -12.36
C ALA A 222 -0.60 2.18 -10.98
N ALA A 223 0.31 2.03 -10.02
CA ALA A 223 0.17 2.59 -8.68
C ALA A 223 0.08 4.12 -8.69
N ILE A 224 0.99 4.79 -9.40
CA ILE A 224 0.99 6.25 -9.51
C ILE A 224 -0.31 6.74 -10.18
N ASN A 225 -0.72 6.11 -11.27
CA ASN A 225 -1.95 6.45 -12.00
C ASN A 225 -3.21 6.24 -11.15
N ALA A 226 -3.18 5.24 -10.26
CA ALA A 226 -4.29 4.98 -9.34
C ALA A 226 -4.36 5.96 -8.16
N GLY A 227 -3.31 6.76 -7.92
CA GLY A 227 -3.24 7.76 -6.86
C GLY A 227 -2.31 7.42 -5.70
N PHE A 228 -1.49 6.36 -5.82
CA PHE A 228 -0.45 6.01 -4.85
C PHE A 228 0.86 6.75 -5.17
N ARG A 229 0.83 8.08 -5.03
CA ARG A 229 1.90 8.99 -5.52
C ARG A 229 3.24 8.83 -4.79
N GLU A 230 3.21 8.31 -3.58
CA GLU A 230 4.37 8.07 -2.72
C GLU A 230 4.95 6.66 -2.90
N SER A 231 4.46 5.93 -3.91
CA SER A 231 4.99 4.62 -4.28
C SER A 231 6.38 4.73 -4.91
N GLY A 232 7.21 3.72 -4.68
CA GLY A 232 8.56 3.72 -5.22
C GLY A 232 9.34 2.47 -4.90
N VAL A 233 10.54 2.42 -5.48
CA VAL A 233 11.54 1.38 -5.19
C VAL A 233 12.25 1.74 -3.89
N GLN A 234 12.35 0.79 -2.95
CA GLN A 234 12.94 1.04 -1.63
C GLN A 234 14.47 1.02 -1.63
N SER A 235 15.09 0.33 -2.59
CA SER A 235 16.55 0.18 -2.67
C SER A 235 16.99 0.05 -4.12
N LEU A 236 18.12 0.68 -4.46
CA LEU A 236 18.71 0.67 -5.79
C LEU A 236 19.73 -0.46 -5.99
N ARG A 237 19.80 -1.45 -5.07
CA ARG A 237 20.73 -2.61 -5.16
C ARG A 237 20.66 -3.36 -6.49
N ILE A 238 19.51 -3.35 -7.18
CA ILE A 238 19.40 -3.97 -8.51
C ILE A 238 20.29 -3.33 -9.58
N LEU A 239 20.78 -2.10 -9.35
CA LEU A 239 21.73 -1.43 -10.23
C LEU A 239 23.17 -1.93 -10.04
N ASP A 240 23.46 -2.61 -8.92
CA ASP A 240 24.72 -3.29 -8.70
C ASP A 240 24.70 -4.63 -9.47
N PRO A 241 25.64 -4.86 -10.41
CA PRO A 241 25.76 -6.13 -11.13
C PRO A 241 25.84 -7.36 -10.21
N ALA A 242 26.44 -7.23 -9.02
CA ALA A 242 26.56 -8.33 -8.05
C ALA A 242 25.23 -8.68 -7.37
N GLU A 243 24.29 -7.73 -7.31
CA GLU A 243 22.99 -7.90 -6.65
C GLU A 243 21.80 -7.86 -7.62
N ALA A 244 22.04 -7.72 -8.93
CA ALA A 244 21.01 -7.59 -9.97
C ALA A 244 19.98 -8.74 -9.97
N GLU A 245 20.41 -9.94 -9.58
CA GLU A 245 19.55 -11.13 -9.52
C GLU A 245 18.67 -11.20 -8.26
N ARG A 246 18.84 -10.31 -7.28
CA ARG A 246 18.04 -10.29 -6.04
C ARG A 246 16.65 -9.65 -6.24
N GLY A 247 16.38 -9.04 -7.40
CA GLY A 247 15.10 -8.41 -7.71
C GLY A 247 14.91 -7.03 -7.06
N VAL A 248 13.69 -6.50 -7.10
CA VAL A 248 13.36 -5.14 -6.65
C VAL A 248 12.25 -5.16 -5.61
N MET A 249 12.39 -4.36 -4.56
CA MET A 249 11.32 -4.16 -3.60
C MET A 249 10.54 -2.88 -3.92
N VAL A 250 9.27 -3.01 -4.29
CA VAL A 250 8.39 -1.87 -4.60
C VAL A 250 7.40 -1.68 -3.45
N ALA A 251 7.37 -0.48 -2.87
CA ALA A 251 6.36 -0.08 -1.90
C ALA A 251 5.22 0.67 -2.60
N ILE A 252 4.00 0.18 -2.48
CA ILE A 252 2.78 0.85 -2.93
C ILE A 252 2.14 1.52 -1.73
N ARG A 253 2.09 2.85 -1.72
CA ARG A 253 1.64 3.62 -0.55
C ARG A 253 1.10 4.98 -0.95
N THR A 254 0.30 5.56 -0.05
CA THR A 254 -0.13 6.94 -0.18
C THR A 254 -0.22 7.66 1.14
N ALA A 255 0.14 8.95 1.19
CA ALA A 255 -0.12 9.81 2.34
C ALA A 255 -1.40 10.66 2.13
N GLY A 256 -1.88 10.79 0.89
CA GLY A 256 -3.04 11.63 0.56
C GLY A 256 -4.40 11.19 1.14
N LEU A 257 -4.46 10.06 1.84
CA LEU A 257 -5.64 9.62 2.61
C LEU A 257 -5.37 9.47 4.11
N SER A 258 -4.13 9.69 4.55
CA SER A 258 -3.79 9.60 5.96
C SER A 258 -4.55 10.67 6.74
N PHE A 259 -4.89 10.33 7.98
CA PHE A 259 -5.48 11.25 8.94
C PHE A 259 -4.73 11.06 10.26
N ASP A 260 -4.41 12.15 10.94
CA ASP A 260 -3.75 12.11 12.25
C ASP A 260 -4.19 13.31 13.07
N THR A 261 -4.56 13.09 14.33
CA THR A 261 -4.90 14.15 15.29
C THR A 261 -4.63 13.70 16.71
N VAL A 262 -4.43 14.67 17.61
CA VAL A 262 -4.26 14.42 19.04
C VAL A 262 -5.63 14.44 19.72
N VAL A 263 -5.91 13.40 20.50
CA VAL A 263 -7.19 13.22 21.23
C VAL A 263 -7.01 13.18 22.75
N GLY A 264 -5.79 13.07 23.23
CA GLY A 264 -5.48 13.03 24.65
C GLY A 264 -4.00 13.18 24.94
N ILE A 265 -3.68 13.15 26.22
CA ILE A 265 -2.34 13.19 26.76
C ILE A 265 -2.20 12.15 27.87
N VAL A 266 -0.98 11.70 28.09
CA VAL A 266 -0.59 10.85 29.23
C VAL A 266 0.47 11.60 30.01
N ASP A 267 0.11 11.96 31.25
CA ASP A 267 1.02 12.57 32.20
C ASP A 267 1.62 11.49 33.11
N VAL A 268 2.91 11.61 33.42
CA VAL A 268 3.56 10.75 34.41
C VAL A 268 3.51 11.48 35.74
N THR A 269 2.69 10.99 36.67
CA THR A 269 2.57 11.53 38.03
C THR A 269 3.29 10.62 39.02
N GLU A 270 3.48 11.08 40.25
CA GLU A 270 4.00 10.25 41.35
C GLU A 270 3.16 8.98 41.60
N ASN A 271 1.88 9.00 41.22
CA ASN A 271 0.93 7.90 41.39
C ASN A 271 0.80 7.00 40.15
N GLY A 272 1.62 7.22 39.11
CA GLY A 272 1.60 6.47 37.85
C GLY A 272 1.19 7.29 36.63
N GLU A 273 0.89 6.59 35.53
CA GLU A 273 0.43 7.21 34.27
C GLU A 273 -1.04 7.62 34.37
N GLU A 274 -1.30 8.93 34.24
CA GLU A 274 -2.66 9.47 34.16
C GLU A 274 -3.01 9.76 32.70
N VAL A 275 -3.99 9.04 32.17
CA VAL A 275 -4.50 9.21 30.81
C VAL A 275 -5.61 10.26 30.85
N ARG A 276 -5.51 11.30 30.02
CA ARG A 276 -6.51 12.38 29.94
C ARG A 276 -6.95 12.62 28.51
N ARG A 277 -8.27 12.64 28.29
CA ARG A 277 -8.87 13.07 27.02
C ARG A 277 -8.91 14.60 26.98
N VAL A 278 -8.49 15.17 25.86
CA VAL A 278 -8.45 16.64 25.67
C VAL A 278 -9.49 17.17 24.68
N VAL A 279 -10.25 16.27 24.04
CA VAL A 279 -11.27 16.60 23.02
C VAL A 279 -12.67 16.19 23.47
N SER A 280 -13.69 16.86 22.91
CA SER A 280 -15.10 16.53 23.16
C SER A 280 -15.54 15.25 22.44
N GLU A 281 -16.71 14.73 22.83
CA GLU A 281 -17.30 13.57 22.17
C GLU A 281 -17.70 13.88 20.72
N ASP A 282 -18.26 15.07 20.48
CA ASP A 282 -18.62 15.53 19.13
C ASP A 282 -17.40 15.62 18.21
N TYR A 283 -16.24 15.98 18.76
CA TYR A 283 -14.99 15.99 18.00
C TYR A 283 -14.58 14.56 17.60
N LEU A 284 -14.65 13.60 18.52
CA LEU A 284 -14.36 12.19 18.22
C LEU A 284 -15.35 11.62 17.19
N ALA A 285 -16.63 11.96 17.29
CA ALA A 285 -17.65 11.58 16.33
C ALA A 285 -17.37 12.14 14.93
N MET A 286 -16.95 13.41 14.85
CA MET A 286 -16.52 14.03 13.60
C MET A 286 -15.28 13.31 13.03
N CYS A 287 -14.26 13.03 13.84
CA CYS A 287 -13.08 12.29 13.41
C CYS A 287 -13.42 10.90 12.89
N ALA A 288 -14.30 10.16 13.59
CA ALA A 288 -14.78 8.85 13.16
C ALA A 288 -15.48 8.93 11.78
N SER A 289 -16.31 9.95 11.56
CA SER A 289 -16.95 10.20 10.26
C SER A 289 -15.93 10.46 9.15
N VAL A 290 -14.92 11.31 9.40
CA VAL A 290 -13.84 11.58 8.44
C VAL A 290 -13.04 10.30 8.15
N ILE A 291 -12.66 9.54 9.16
CA ILE A 291 -11.95 8.27 9.01
C ILE A 291 -12.75 7.28 8.18
N ASN A 292 -14.06 7.17 8.40
CA ASN A 292 -14.93 6.32 7.60
C ASN A 292 -14.98 6.76 6.13
N GLN A 293 -14.99 8.06 5.85
CA GLN A 293 -14.80 8.56 4.49
C GLN A 293 -13.43 8.16 3.92
N ARG A 294 -12.36 8.19 4.72
CA ARG A 294 -11.02 7.74 4.27
C ARG A 294 -11.01 6.25 3.93
N PHE A 295 -11.70 5.40 4.69
CA PHE A 295 -11.89 3.99 4.32
C PHE A 295 -12.58 3.84 2.96
N MET A 296 -13.66 4.60 2.70
CA MET A 296 -14.35 4.57 1.40
C MET A 296 -13.42 4.99 0.24
N TRP A 297 -12.72 6.11 0.38
CA TRP A 297 -11.77 6.57 -0.64
C TRP A 297 -10.58 5.62 -0.83
N ASN A 298 -10.15 4.94 0.24
CA ASN A 298 -9.09 3.93 0.20
C ASN A 298 -9.54 2.71 -0.61
N GLU A 299 -10.78 2.27 -0.43
CA GLU A 299 -11.41 1.21 -1.21
C GLU A 299 -11.49 1.55 -2.70
N GLU A 300 -12.01 2.75 -3.04
CA GLU A 300 -12.06 3.20 -4.44
C GLU A 300 -10.67 3.27 -5.08
N ARG A 301 -9.67 3.71 -4.32
CA ARG A 301 -8.29 3.81 -4.78
C ARG A 301 -7.67 2.44 -5.01
N ARG A 302 -7.95 1.49 -4.11
CA ARG A 302 -7.56 0.09 -4.26
C ARG A 302 -8.13 -0.52 -5.54
N GLU A 303 -9.43 -0.32 -5.78
CA GLU A 303 -10.08 -0.86 -6.97
C GLU A 303 -9.56 -0.21 -8.25
N ARG A 304 -9.29 1.10 -8.24
CA ARG A 304 -8.62 1.78 -9.35
C ARG A 304 -7.23 1.19 -9.61
N PHE A 305 -6.46 0.92 -8.56
CA PHE A 305 -5.15 0.29 -8.69
C PHE A 305 -5.23 -1.11 -9.28
N ARG A 306 -6.19 -1.93 -8.84
CA ARG A 306 -6.44 -3.26 -9.40
C ARG A 306 -6.67 -3.19 -10.92
N LYS A 307 -7.54 -2.28 -11.38
CA LYS A 307 -7.81 -2.06 -12.82
C LYS A 307 -6.60 -1.56 -13.60
N GLU A 308 -5.90 -0.55 -13.06
CA GLU A 308 -4.70 0.00 -13.69
C GLU A 308 -3.58 -1.04 -13.78
N LEU A 309 -3.43 -1.87 -12.75
CA LEU A 309 -2.42 -2.93 -12.69
C LEU A 309 -2.66 -3.94 -13.81
N ARG A 310 -3.88 -4.45 -13.94
CA ARG A 310 -4.27 -5.37 -15.01
C ARG A 310 -3.95 -4.79 -16.39
N GLY A 311 -4.42 -3.59 -16.67
CA GLY A 311 -4.15 -2.93 -17.94
C GLY A 311 -2.66 -2.65 -18.18
N ALA A 312 -1.89 -2.31 -17.15
CA ALA A 312 -0.45 -2.08 -17.26
C ALA A 312 0.32 -3.38 -17.54
N MET A 313 -0.07 -4.49 -16.90
CA MET A 313 0.54 -5.81 -17.12
C MET A 313 0.23 -6.34 -18.51
N GLU A 314 -1.01 -6.18 -19.00
CA GLU A 314 -1.40 -6.51 -20.38
C GLU A 314 -0.57 -5.73 -21.41
N ARG A 315 -0.45 -4.40 -21.25
CA ARG A 315 0.36 -3.55 -22.14
C ARG A 315 1.84 -3.91 -22.12
N ALA A 316 2.34 -4.43 -20.99
CA ALA A 316 3.71 -4.88 -20.85
C ALA A 316 3.94 -6.33 -21.34
N GLY A 317 2.89 -7.03 -21.79
CA GLY A 317 2.99 -8.43 -22.19
C GLY A 317 3.23 -9.40 -21.02
N LEU A 318 2.88 -9.00 -19.80
CA LEU A 318 3.06 -9.74 -18.55
C LEU A 318 1.72 -10.26 -17.99
N ALA A 319 0.64 -10.23 -18.76
CA ALA A 319 -0.67 -10.72 -18.32
C ALA A 319 -0.62 -12.18 -17.88
N THR A 320 -1.42 -12.55 -16.88
CA THR A 320 -1.58 -13.94 -16.47
C THR A 320 -2.37 -14.70 -17.53
N ASN A 321 -1.94 -15.91 -17.89
CA ASN A 321 -2.70 -16.80 -18.80
C ASN A 321 -3.95 -17.41 -18.12
N ALA A 322 -4.51 -16.73 -17.11
CA ALA A 322 -5.56 -17.25 -16.25
C ALA A 322 -6.97 -17.14 -16.82
N GLU A 323 -7.14 -16.56 -18.03
CA GLU A 323 -8.37 -16.70 -18.79
C GLU A 323 -8.09 -17.48 -20.07
N GLY A 324 -8.48 -18.76 -20.04
CA GLY A 324 -8.65 -19.57 -21.23
C GLY A 324 -9.58 -18.86 -22.20
N GLY A 325 -8.99 -18.30 -23.24
CA GLY A 325 -9.67 -17.59 -24.30
C GLY A 325 -8.69 -17.41 -25.44
N GLU A 326 -8.46 -18.49 -26.19
CA GLU A 326 -7.77 -18.54 -27.48
C GLU A 326 -8.46 -17.68 -28.57
N SER A 327 -9.23 -16.64 -28.19
CA SER A 327 -10.07 -15.82 -29.05
C SER A 327 -9.83 -14.31 -28.94
N ALA A 328 -8.85 -13.84 -28.14
CA ALA A 328 -8.58 -12.40 -27.98
C ALA A 328 -7.18 -11.96 -28.45
N ARG A 329 -6.53 -12.73 -29.32
CA ARG A 329 -5.43 -12.24 -30.16
C ARG A 329 -5.84 -12.27 -31.62
N GLU A 330 -6.84 -11.48 -32.00
CA GLU A 330 -6.79 -10.93 -33.37
C GLU A 330 -5.68 -9.87 -33.30
N ASP A 331 -4.46 -10.24 -33.71
CA ASP A 331 -3.33 -9.33 -33.73
C ASP A 331 -3.77 -8.02 -34.38
N LYS A 332 -3.30 -6.88 -33.86
CA LYS A 332 -3.66 -5.55 -34.43
C LYS A 332 -3.43 -5.49 -35.95
N MET A 333 -2.52 -6.31 -36.47
CA MET A 333 -2.27 -6.52 -37.90
C MET A 333 -3.34 -7.38 -38.59
N GLU A 334 -3.85 -8.42 -37.95
CA GLU A 334 -4.91 -9.29 -38.48
C GLU A 334 -6.25 -8.56 -38.54
N ARG A 335 -6.60 -7.79 -37.50
CA ARG A 335 -7.78 -6.90 -37.51
C ARG A 335 -7.69 -5.83 -38.61
N ARG A 336 -6.47 -5.34 -38.89
CA ARG A 336 -6.22 -4.36 -39.96
C ARG A 336 -6.27 -5.03 -41.35
N ARG A 337 -5.82 -6.27 -41.48
CA ARG A 337 -5.90 -7.06 -42.72
C ARG A 337 -7.36 -7.36 -43.05
N ARG A 338 -8.13 -7.87 -42.08
CA ARG A 338 -9.55 -8.17 -42.25
C ARG A 338 -10.37 -6.94 -42.66
N LYS A 339 -10.19 -5.79 -42.01
CA LYS A 339 -10.88 -4.55 -42.41
C LYS A 339 -10.50 -4.06 -43.81
N ARG A 340 -9.28 -4.36 -44.28
CA ARG A 340 -8.81 -3.99 -45.62
C ARG A 340 -9.40 -4.92 -46.68
N GLU A 341 -9.48 -6.22 -46.39
CA GLU A 341 -10.08 -7.24 -47.25
C GLU A 341 -11.61 -7.08 -47.34
N GLU A 342 -12.30 -6.90 -46.21
CA GLU A 342 -13.74 -6.60 -46.18
C GLU A 342 -14.06 -5.29 -46.92
N GLY A 343 -13.20 -4.27 -46.78
CA GLY A 343 -13.33 -3.00 -47.50
C GLY A 343 -13.17 -3.14 -49.01
N LEU A 344 -12.20 -3.93 -49.46
CA LEU A 344 -11.96 -4.24 -50.88
C LEU A 344 -13.11 -5.08 -51.47
N ALA A 345 -13.61 -6.07 -50.75
CA ALA A 345 -14.74 -6.90 -51.18
C ALA A 345 -16.03 -6.08 -51.33
N ARG A 346 -16.30 -5.18 -50.38
CA ARG A 346 -17.46 -4.28 -50.44
C ARG A 346 -17.35 -3.27 -51.58
N GLN A 347 -16.14 -2.82 -51.92
CA GLN A 347 -15.91 -1.97 -53.09
C GLN A 347 -16.15 -2.72 -54.40
N LYS A 348 -15.70 -3.98 -54.48
CA LYS A 348 -15.87 -4.83 -55.66
C LYS A 348 -17.35 -5.17 -55.93
N MET A 349 -18.11 -5.58 -54.90
CA MET A 349 -19.56 -5.82 -55.03
C MET A 349 -20.32 -4.56 -55.43
N LYS A 350 -19.91 -3.39 -54.96
CA LYS A 350 -20.53 -2.11 -55.33
C LYS A 350 -20.22 -1.72 -56.77
N GLN A 351 -19.07 -2.13 -57.29
CA GLN A 351 -18.72 -1.98 -58.70
C GLN A 351 -19.51 -2.95 -59.58
N GLU A 352 -19.61 -4.23 -59.18
CA GLU A 352 -20.36 -5.26 -59.89
C GLU A 352 -21.86 -4.93 -59.98
N THR A 353 -22.48 -4.49 -58.88
CA THR A 353 -23.89 -4.01 -58.90
C THR A 353 -24.09 -2.70 -59.66
N SER A 354 -23.04 -1.90 -59.87
CA SER A 354 -23.11 -0.71 -60.72
C SER A 354 -22.92 -1.02 -62.21
N SER A 355 -22.18 -2.08 -62.55
CA SER A 355 -22.07 -2.59 -63.92
C SER A 355 -23.30 -3.37 -64.35
N GLU A 356 -23.87 -4.20 -63.47
CA GLU A 356 -25.11 -4.95 -63.77
C GLU A 356 -26.31 -4.02 -63.96
N LYS A 357 -26.45 -2.97 -63.15
CA LYS A 357 -27.47 -1.93 -63.37
C LYS A 357 -27.24 -1.08 -64.63
N GLY A 358 -26.00 -1.02 -65.10
CA GLY A 358 -25.66 -0.38 -66.38
C GLY A 358 -26.06 -1.25 -67.57
N GLU A 359 -25.87 -2.57 -67.47
CA GLU A 359 -26.23 -3.54 -68.51
C GLU A 359 -27.74 -3.79 -68.62
N GLU A 360 -28.48 -3.90 -67.50
CA GLU A 360 -29.96 -3.99 -67.52
C GLU A 360 -30.61 -2.75 -68.16
N SER A 361 -30.02 -1.56 -67.98
CA SER A 361 -30.53 -0.32 -68.58
C SER A 361 -30.29 -0.21 -70.09
N LEU A 362 -29.34 -0.99 -70.63
CA LEU A 362 -29.05 -1.03 -72.07
C LEU A 362 -29.89 -2.10 -72.78
N ASP A 363 -30.28 -3.18 -72.09
CA ASP A 363 -31.11 -4.25 -72.64
C ASP A 363 -32.61 -3.85 -72.74
N GLU A 364 -33.16 -3.15 -71.71
CA GLU A 364 -34.53 -2.60 -71.79
C GLU A 364 -34.69 -1.52 -72.88
N GLY A 365 -33.60 -0.83 -73.25
CA GLY A 365 -33.59 0.18 -74.32
C GLY A 365 -33.57 -0.39 -75.74
N LEU A 366 -33.19 -1.66 -75.91
CA LEU A 366 -33.12 -2.33 -77.22
C LEU A 366 -34.43 -3.06 -77.55
N THR A 367 -35.18 -3.54 -76.56
CA THR A 367 -36.49 -4.19 -76.78
C THR A 367 -37.63 -3.24 -77.17
N PHE A 368 -37.49 -1.91 -77.00
CA PHE A 368 -38.54 -0.94 -77.37
C PHE A 368 -38.43 -0.38 -78.80
N ARG A 369 -37.42 -0.80 -79.59
CA ARG A 369 -37.18 -0.27 -80.96
C ARG A 369 -37.61 -1.18 -82.12
N GLU A 370 -38.20 -2.34 -81.86
CA GLU A 370 -38.69 -3.25 -82.92
C GLU A 370 -40.21 -3.36 -83.05
N LEU A 371 -40.99 -2.52 -82.35
CA LEU A 371 -42.44 -2.41 -82.57
C LEU A 371 -42.85 -0.93 -82.63
N GLY A 372 -42.84 -0.37 -83.84
CA GLY A 372 -43.30 0.99 -84.14
C GLY A 372 -43.13 1.35 -85.61
#